data_AF-A0A850GD87-F1
#
_entry.id   AF-A0A850GD87-F1
#
_cell.length_a   1.000
_cell.length_b   1.000
_cell.length_c   1.000
_cell.angle_alpha   90.00
_cell.angle_beta   90.00
_cell.angle_gamma   90.00
#
_symmetry.space_group_name_H-M   'P 1'
#
loop_
_entity.id
_entity.type
_entity.pdbx_description
1 polymer ?
#
loop_
_entity_poly.entity_id
_entity_poly.type
_entity_poly.pdbx_seq_one_letter_code
_entity_poly.pdbx_strand_id
1 'polypeptide(L)'
;MTRIRLRRSVPSSVWAVVVALLALAACRREPPAPSCDLGELGELAETLPSASISEQASRVWPALAGACAGAMPQPLEAHFGGLHDPDSRPQVLLRERDPEAARLQRAACPRWDEIAPQRAEQSASARIFEDCAFGRYAVLSPDELGPDPAIMTWAAHQWLLDQGLSADTAAPITRALYALDQLGHRPSWRMSELRLPEFRGVALDEGPTLYVTLDSLGFEGRPIPGALEADPLAQRSLAEVLSQAAAEARGQRVEAGGPTLLVAAHVELSAAALTRLLRAAKRAGFARAGFLVEPEAYAPTYVLIALAHDEPPSTPPFMKVEVDREGLDLTRGEIGSPERHGPDDLDAVASFAAALRRDEPEARLALIATTGHISLARFLALASAARGPSCRGAGVDCVLPEVALRVRDEEPPRPPLGGRMLSAEPPPSPATIEGELERSLIDRIVRAHRAQLRACATSTLPSAQLPKALTIEFVIDARGRTSQIELAASPREQEELRACVAGIVREWRFPKPEDGGKVRVIYPLALHDDAASPSSFTKGQ
;
A
#
# COMPACT_ATOMS: atom_id res chain seq x y z
N MET A 1 13.12 -77.73 -50.79
CA MET A 1 13.82 -76.42 -50.73
C MET A 1 13.13 -75.45 -51.68
N THR A 2 12.18 -74.66 -51.19
CA THR A 2 11.38 -73.74 -52.02
C THR A 2 11.75 -72.32 -51.58
N ARG A 3 12.58 -71.63 -52.37
CA ARG A 3 12.99 -70.25 -52.09
C ARG A 3 11.95 -69.29 -52.68
N ILE A 4 11.23 -68.61 -51.80
CA ILE A 4 10.33 -67.51 -52.14
C ILE A 4 11.18 -66.27 -52.47
N ARG A 5 11.14 -65.82 -53.73
CA ARG A 5 11.69 -64.51 -54.15
C ARG A 5 10.62 -63.44 -53.91
N LEU A 6 10.76 -62.68 -52.83
CA LEU A 6 10.01 -61.43 -52.66
C LEU A 6 10.65 -60.33 -53.51
N ARG A 7 10.01 -60.02 -54.63
CA ARG A 7 10.23 -58.81 -55.43
C ARG A 7 9.11 -57.84 -55.08
N ARG A 8 9.44 -56.69 -54.50
CA ARG A 8 8.79 -55.39 -54.75
C ARG A 8 9.57 -54.30 -54.00
N SER A 9 10.21 -53.44 -54.79
CA SER A 9 10.80 -52.18 -54.38
C SER A 9 9.71 -51.27 -53.83
N VAL A 10 9.74 -51.02 -52.52
CA VAL A 10 8.93 -49.96 -51.91
C VAL A 10 9.50 -48.62 -52.40
N PRO A 11 8.70 -47.73 -53.02
CA PRO A 11 9.18 -46.44 -53.49
C PRO A 11 9.72 -45.61 -52.33
N SER A 12 10.82 -44.89 -52.57
CA SER A 12 11.55 -44.08 -51.56
C SER A 12 10.68 -43.06 -50.83
N SER A 13 9.60 -42.58 -51.46
CA SER A 13 8.60 -41.70 -50.85
C SER A 13 7.86 -42.35 -49.68
N VAL A 14 7.59 -43.65 -49.73
CA VAL A 14 6.92 -44.38 -48.63
C VAL A 14 7.87 -44.54 -47.44
N TRP A 15 9.17 -44.74 -47.69
CA TRP A 15 10.18 -44.78 -46.63
C TRP A 15 10.33 -43.42 -45.93
N ALA A 16 10.31 -42.32 -46.67
CA ALA A 16 10.36 -40.98 -46.09
C ALA A 16 9.16 -40.69 -45.17
N VAL A 17 7.96 -41.09 -45.59
CA VAL A 17 6.73 -40.94 -44.78
C VAL A 17 6.77 -41.83 -43.54
N VAL A 18 7.23 -43.08 -43.66
CA VAL A 18 7.35 -43.99 -42.51
C VAL A 18 8.40 -43.50 -41.51
N VAL A 19 9.53 -42.96 -41.96
CA VAL A 19 10.55 -42.37 -41.07
C VAL A 19 10.03 -41.09 -40.42
N ALA A 20 9.30 -40.24 -41.14
CA ALA A 20 8.68 -39.05 -40.56
C ALA A 20 7.60 -39.39 -39.53
N LEU A 21 6.76 -40.40 -39.80
CA LEU A 21 5.74 -40.88 -38.85
C LEU A 21 6.37 -41.58 -37.63
N LEU A 22 7.45 -42.36 -37.81
CA LEU A 22 8.19 -42.95 -36.71
C LEU A 22 8.94 -41.91 -35.88
N ALA A 23 9.45 -40.82 -36.48
CA ALA A 23 10.04 -39.70 -35.77
C ALA A 23 8.99 -38.90 -34.99
N LEU A 24 7.80 -38.66 -35.57
CA LEU A 24 6.66 -38.03 -34.89
C LEU A 24 6.12 -38.91 -33.75
N ALA A 25 6.11 -40.24 -33.92
CA ALA A 25 5.71 -41.18 -32.88
C ALA A 25 6.77 -41.30 -31.77
N ALA A 26 8.06 -41.27 -32.11
CA ALA A 26 9.16 -41.30 -31.14
C ALA A 26 9.31 -39.98 -30.34
N CYS A 27 8.81 -38.86 -30.87
CA CYS A 27 8.77 -37.57 -30.16
C CYS A 27 7.55 -37.40 -29.25
N ARG A 28 6.56 -38.29 -29.26
CA ARG A 28 5.53 -38.34 -28.22
C ARG A 28 6.09 -39.04 -26.98
N ARG A 29 7.06 -38.41 -26.31
CA ARG A 29 7.27 -38.71 -24.89
C ARG A 29 5.98 -38.27 -24.18
N GLU A 30 5.30 -39.22 -23.54
CA GLU A 30 4.29 -38.86 -22.55
C GLU A 30 4.90 -37.83 -21.61
N PRO A 31 4.23 -36.68 -21.40
CA PRO A 31 4.74 -35.70 -20.47
C PRO A 31 4.95 -36.42 -19.13
N PRO A 32 6.11 -36.21 -18.46
CA PRO A 32 6.31 -36.77 -17.14
C PRO A 32 5.11 -36.38 -16.27
N ALA A 33 4.64 -37.31 -15.44
CA ALA A 33 3.52 -37.04 -14.54
C ALA A 33 3.79 -35.73 -13.78
N PRO A 34 2.76 -34.87 -13.59
CA PRO A 34 2.93 -33.61 -12.89
C PRO A 34 3.55 -33.91 -11.52
N SER A 35 4.65 -33.23 -11.24
CA SER A 35 5.44 -33.49 -10.03
C SER A 35 4.98 -32.64 -8.83
N CYS A 36 4.02 -31.74 -9.06
CA CYS A 36 3.31 -30.97 -8.05
C CYS A 36 1.88 -31.47 -7.85
N ASP A 37 1.32 -31.21 -6.66
CA ASP A 37 -0.11 -31.33 -6.41
C ASP A 37 -0.87 -30.15 -7.07
N LEU A 38 -1.42 -30.39 -8.25
CA LEU A 38 -2.16 -29.36 -9.00
C LEU A 38 -3.46 -28.92 -8.30
N GLY A 39 -4.00 -29.75 -7.39
CA GLY A 39 -5.18 -29.42 -6.60
C GLY A 39 -4.85 -28.34 -5.56
N GLU A 40 -3.78 -28.55 -4.79
CA GLU A 40 -3.30 -27.56 -3.81
C GLU A 40 -2.91 -26.23 -4.49
N LEU A 41 -2.26 -26.29 -5.66
CA LEU A 41 -1.95 -25.09 -6.45
C LEU A 41 -3.20 -24.38 -6.98
N GLY A 42 -4.25 -25.13 -7.32
CA GLY A 42 -5.55 -24.58 -7.70
C GLY A 42 -6.19 -23.79 -6.55
N GLU A 43 -6.24 -24.38 -5.35
CA GLU A 43 -6.77 -23.72 -4.15
C GLU A 43 -5.94 -22.48 -3.77
N LEU A 44 -4.62 -22.56 -3.88
CA LEU A 44 -3.74 -21.41 -3.68
C LEU A 44 -4.10 -20.27 -4.66
N ALA A 45 -4.23 -20.58 -5.95
CA ALA A 45 -4.56 -19.60 -6.98
C ALA A 45 -5.92 -18.92 -6.77
N GLU A 46 -6.92 -19.64 -6.24
CA GLU A 46 -8.25 -19.08 -5.93
C GLU A 46 -8.22 -18.13 -4.72
N THR A 47 -7.37 -18.41 -3.73
CA THR A 47 -7.33 -17.61 -2.50
C THR A 47 -6.45 -16.37 -2.59
N LEU A 48 -5.37 -16.40 -3.38
CA LEU A 48 -4.41 -15.30 -3.51
C LEU A 48 -5.05 -13.94 -3.90
N PRO A 49 -5.96 -13.84 -4.89
CA PRO A 49 -6.52 -12.54 -5.31
C PRO A 49 -7.31 -11.80 -4.23
N SER A 50 -7.79 -12.51 -3.20
CA SER A 50 -8.53 -11.90 -2.08
C SER A 50 -7.64 -11.34 -0.97
N ALA A 51 -6.36 -11.72 -0.98
CA ALA A 51 -5.37 -11.32 0.01
C ALA A 51 -4.69 -10.00 -0.39
N SER A 52 -4.16 -9.27 0.60
CA SER A 52 -3.33 -8.09 0.33
C SER A 52 -2.01 -8.48 -0.38
N ILE A 53 -1.35 -7.55 -1.06
CA ILE A 53 -0.08 -7.83 -1.78
C ILE A 53 0.99 -8.42 -0.85
N SER A 54 1.13 -7.86 0.36
CA SER A 54 2.07 -8.37 1.38
C SER A 54 1.70 -9.79 1.83
N GLU A 55 0.41 -10.04 2.05
CA GLU A 55 -0.08 -11.36 2.43
C GLU A 55 0.12 -12.38 1.28
N GLN A 56 -0.14 -12.00 0.03
CA GLN A 56 0.13 -12.83 -1.15
C GLN A 56 1.61 -13.22 -1.22
N ALA A 57 2.52 -12.26 -1.08
CA ALA A 57 3.96 -12.51 -1.11
C ALA A 57 4.43 -13.43 0.03
N SER A 58 3.88 -13.26 1.23
CA SER A 58 4.21 -14.11 2.39
C SER A 58 3.70 -15.55 2.25
N ARG A 59 2.54 -15.75 1.60
CA ARG A 59 1.87 -17.05 1.50
C ARG A 59 2.28 -17.85 0.28
N VAL A 60 2.58 -17.19 -0.84
CA VAL A 60 2.79 -17.85 -2.12
C VAL A 60 3.95 -18.84 -2.07
N TRP A 61 5.08 -18.45 -1.48
CA TRP A 61 6.28 -19.28 -1.52
C TRP A 61 6.17 -20.55 -0.67
N PRO A 62 5.77 -20.50 0.62
CA PRO A 62 5.61 -21.71 1.42
C PRO A 62 4.57 -22.69 0.82
N ALA A 63 3.46 -22.17 0.31
CA ALA A 63 2.42 -23.00 -0.29
C ALA A 63 2.89 -23.64 -1.60
N LEU A 64 3.56 -22.87 -2.46
CA LEU A 64 4.12 -23.37 -3.72
C LEU A 64 5.23 -24.42 -3.47
N ALA A 65 6.13 -24.16 -2.52
CA ALA A 65 7.20 -25.09 -2.15
C ALA A 65 6.64 -26.38 -1.51
N GLY A 66 5.58 -26.27 -0.71
CA GLY A 66 4.86 -27.41 -0.15
C GLY A 66 4.20 -28.28 -1.21
N ALA A 67 3.40 -27.69 -2.10
CA ALA A 67 2.67 -28.39 -3.15
C ALA A 67 3.60 -29.03 -4.20
N CYS A 68 4.83 -28.54 -4.32
CA CYS A 68 5.85 -29.02 -5.26
C CYS A 68 7.09 -29.62 -4.57
N ALA A 69 6.94 -30.13 -3.34
CA ALA A 69 8.07 -30.60 -2.54
C ALA A 69 8.92 -31.66 -3.28
N GLY A 70 10.21 -31.35 -3.49
CA GLY A 70 11.18 -32.24 -4.17
C GLY A 70 11.12 -32.23 -5.71
N ALA A 71 10.18 -31.47 -6.29
CA ALA A 71 10.03 -31.31 -7.73
C ALA A 71 10.54 -29.95 -8.25
N MET A 72 10.63 -28.98 -7.35
CA MET A 72 10.98 -27.61 -7.72
C MET A 72 12.45 -27.49 -8.15
N PRO A 73 12.75 -26.78 -9.24
CA PRO A 73 14.12 -26.52 -9.65
C PRO A 73 14.89 -25.74 -8.58
N GLN A 74 16.11 -26.20 -8.28
CA GLN A 74 16.99 -25.58 -7.27
C GLN A 74 17.20 -24.05 -7.50
N PRO A 75 17.30 -23.53 -8.74
CA PRO A 75 17.37 -22.09 -8.97
C PRO A 75 16.15 -21.30 -8.51
N LEU A 76 14.93 -21.86 -8.65
CA LEU A 76 13.71 -21.23 -8.15
C LEU A 76 13.66 -21.28 -6.62
N GLU A 77 14.05 -22.43 -6.04
CA GLU A 77 14.16 -22.60 -4.58
C GLU A 77 15.13 -21.59 -3.95
N ALA A 78 16.32 -21.46 -4.53
CA ALA A 78 17.33 -20.52 -4.06
C ALA A 78 16.86 -19.06 -4.20
N HIS A 79 16.20 -18.72 -5.32
CA HIS A 79 15.72 -17.37 -5.57
C HIS A 79 14.61 -16.97 -4.60
N PHE A 80 13.45 -17.62 -4.67
CA PHE A 80 12.28 -17.22 -3.90
C PHE A 80 12.37 -17.62 -2.43
N GLY A 81 13.08 -18.70 -2.10
CA GLY A 81 13.39 -19.04 -0.71
C GLY A 81 14.22 -17.96 -0.02
N GLY A 82 15.24 -17.43 -0.69
CA GLY A 82 16.06 -16.33 -0.16
C GLY A 82 15.34 -14.98 -0.11
N LEU A 83 14.28 -14.78 -0.89
CA LEU A 83 13.41 -13.60 -0.79
C LEU A 83 12.40 -13.73 0.35
N HIS A 84 11.87 -14.93 0.58
CA HIS A 84 10.92 -15.23 1.65
C HIS A 84 11.57 -15.24 3.05
N ASP A 85 12.75 -15.85 3.17
CA ASP A 85 13.53 -15.91 4.41
C ASP A 85 14.94 -15.33 4.15
N PRO A 86 15.15 -14.03 4.41
CA PRO A 86 16.44 -13.37 4.19
C PRO A 86 17.58 -13.95 5.04
N ASP A 87 17.28 -14.50 6.22
CA ASP A 87 18.28 -15.07 7.13
C ASP A 87 18.77 -16.43 6.62
N SER A 88 17.94 -17.12 5.84
CA SER A 88 18.31 -18.38 5.19
C SER A 88 19.21 -18.23 3.96
N ARG A 89 19.46 -16.99 3.48
CA ARG A 89 20.20 -16.72 2.23
C ARG A 89 21.58 -17.39 2.23
N PRO A 90 21.79 -18.43 1.41
CA PRO A 90 23.14 -18.74 0.96
C PRO A 90 23.58 -17.55 0.10
N GLN A 91 24.81 -17.05 0.24
CA GLN A 91 25.37 -16.01 -0.65
C GLN A 91 25.57 -16.49 -2.10
N VAL A 92 24.82 -17.50 -2.54
CA VAL A 92 24.73 -17.90 -3.92
C VAL A 92 23.82 -16.86 -4.58
N LEU A 93 24.40 -15.70 -4.91
CA LEU A 93 24.02 -15.02 -6.15
C LEU A 93 23.84 -16.15 -7.16
N LEU A 94 22.66 -16.27 -7.77
CA LEU A 94 22.46 -17.09 -8.95
C LEU A 94 23.58 -16.71 -9.91
N ARG A 95 24.70 -17.45 -9.83
CA ARG A 95 25.86 -17.14 -10.62
C ARG A 95 25.34 -17.29 -12.03
N GLU A 96 25.62 -16.32 -12.89
CA GLU A 96 25.28 -16.35 -14.31
C GLU A 96 25.75 -17.63 -15.05
N ARG A 97 26.40 -18.55 -14.34
CA ARG A 97 26.93 -19.84 -14.78
C ARG A 97 26.14 -21.06 -14.30
N ASP A 98 25.03 -20.92 -13.58
CA ASP A 98 24.17 -22.07 -13.29
C ASP A 98 23.44 -22.51 -14.58
N PRO A 99 23.74 -23.72 -15.12
CA PRO A 99 23.15 -24.18 -16.37
C PRO A 99 21.63 -24.43 -16.25
N GLU A 100 21.13 -24.78 -15.06
CA GLU A 100 19.70 -24.98 -14.84
C GLU A 100 18.96 -23.64 -14.79
N ALA A 101 19.52 -22.65 -14.10
CA ALA A 101 18.98 -21.29 -14.09
C ALA A 101 18.91 -20.72 -15.51
N ALA A 102 20.00 -20.86 -16.28
CA ALA A 102 20.04 -20.41 -17.68
C ALA A 102 19.01 -21.14 -18.56
N ARG A 103 18.75 -22.43 -18.31
CA ARG A 103 17.69 -23.19 -18.99
C ARG A 103 16.30 -22.64 -18.68
N LEU A 104 16.00 -22.38 -17.40
CA LEU A 104 14.72 -21.83 -16.95
C LEU A 104 14.50 -20.42 -17.52
N GLN A 105 15.52 -19.56 -17.47
CA GLN A 105 15.47 -18.21 -18.03
C GLN A 105 15.23 -18.23 -19.55
N ARG A 106 15.89 -19.14 -20.30
CA ARG A 106 15.63 -19.30 -21.74
C ARG A 106 14.26 -19.88 -22.06
N ALA A 107 13.72 -20.72 -21.19
CA ALA A 107 12.35 -21.22 -21.35
C ALA A 107 11.33 -20.08 -21.23
N ALA A 108 11.54 -19.15 -20.30
CA ALA A 108 10.73 -17.93 -20.19
C ALA A 108 11.01 -16.92 -21.31
N CYS A 109 12.28 -16.70 -21.64
CA CYS A 109 12.72 -15.73 -22.63
C CYS A 109 13.78 -16.34 -23.56
N PRO A 110 13.40 -16.83 -24.75
CA PRO A 110 14.33 -17.48 -25.67
C PRO A 110 15.54 -16.62 -26.09
N ARG A 111 15.40 -15.29 -26.05
CA ARG A 111 16.44 -14.31 -26.39
C ARG A 111 17.19 -13.76 -25.17
N TRP A 112 17.05 -14.39 -24.01
CA TRP A 112 17.62 -13.88 -22.75
C TRP A 112 19.11 -13.59 -22.83
N ASP A 113 19.89 -14.45 -23.50
CA ASP A 113 21.35 -14.30 -23.63
C ASP A 113 21.73 -13.04 -24.45
N GLU A 114 20.85 -12.54 -25.33
CA GLU A 114 21.07 -11.31 -26.11
C GLU A 114 20.73 -10.04 -25.30
N ILE A 115 19.78 -10.15 -24.37
CA ILE A 115 19.19 -9.02 -23.63
C ILE A 115 19.88 -8.82 -22.26
N ALA A 116 20.30 -9.91 -21.63
CA ALA A 116 20.97 -9.96 -20.33
C ALA A 116 22.10 -8.93 -20.11
N PRO A 117 22.96 -8.61 -21.10
CA PRO A 117 24.05 -7.66 -20.90
C PRO A 117 23.61 -6.18 -20.79
N GLN A 118 22.34 -5.85 -21.08
CA GLN A 118 21.85 -4.46 -21.20
C GLN A 118 21.02 -3.99 -19.98
N ARG A 119 21.05 -4.73 -18.85
CA ARG A 119 20.16 -4.56 -17.68
C ARG A 119 20.36 -3.30 -16.81
N ALA A 120 21.28 -2.39 -17.14
CA ALA A 120 21.69 -1.32 -16.22
C ALA A 120 20.70 -0.12 -16.10
N GLU A 121 19.61 -0.09 -16.86
CA GLU A 121 18.66 1.04 -16.91
C GLU A 121 17.21 0.58 -16.63
N GLN A 122 16.38 1.38 -15.95
CA GLN A 122 14.95 1.07 -15.68
C GLN A 122 14.10 0.91 -16.95
N SER A 123 14.51 1.57 -18.05
CA SER A 123 13.98 1.33 -19.40
C SER A 123 14.14 -0.12 -19.87
N ALA A 124 14.99 -0.92 -19.20
CA ALA A 124 15.20 -2.31 -19.50
C ALA A 124 14.00 -3.19 -19.12
N SER A 125 13.22 -2.92 -18.07
CA SER A 125 12.15 -3.84 -17.65
C SER A 125 11.00 -3.90 -18.63
N ALA A 126 10.47 -2.75 -19.06
CA ALA A 126 9.47 -2.67 -20.11
C ALA A 126 9.99 -3.24 -21.44
N ARG A 127 11.25 -2.93 -21.79
CA ARG A 127 11.88 -3.43 -23.01
C ARG A 127 12.13 -4.94 -22.96
N ILE A 128 12.57 -5.49 -21.83
CA ILE A 128 12.72 -6.93 -21.60
C ILE A 128 11.36 -7.61 -21.71
N PHE A 129 10.32 -7.01 -21.13
CA PHE A 129 8.96 -7.54 -21.22
C PHE A 129 8.47 -7.65 -22.67
N GLU A 130 8.73 -6.62 -23.48
CA GLU A 130 8.45 -6.63 -24.92
C GLU A 130 9.34 -7.61 -25.70
N ASP A 131 10.66 -7.55 -25.52
CA ASP A 131 11.64 -8.37 -26.25
C ASP A 131 11.50 -9.87 -25.93
N CYS A 132 11.14 -10.19 -24.69
CA CYS A 132 10.83 -11.55 -24.25
C CYS A 132 9.37 -11.94 -24.52
N ALA A 133 8.54 -11.02 -25.04
CA ALA A 133 7.10 -11.20 -25.31
C ALA A 133 6.30 -11.75 -24.13
N PHE A 134 6.58 -11.28 -22.90
CA PHE A 134 5.90 -11.77 -21.69
C PHE A 134 4.40 -11.45 -21.66
N GLY A 135 3.95 -10.46 -22.43
CA GLY A 135 2.53 -10.18 -22.62
C GLY A 135 1.71 -11.39 -23.11
N ARG A 136 2.35 -12.40 -23.73
CA ARG A 136 1.68 -13.65 -24.12
C ARG A 136 1.09 -14.44 -22.95
N TYR A 137 1.62 -14.23 -21.75
CA TYR A 137 1.16 -14.93 -20.54
C TYR A 137 -0.05 -14.26 -19.90
N ALA A 138 -0.40 -13.03 -20.30
CA ALA A 138 -1.52 -12.26 -19.76
C ALA A 138 -1.53 -12.12 -18.21
N VAL A 139 -0.34 -12.18 -17.58
CA VAL A 139 -0.21 -12.08 -16.12
C VAL A 139 -0.12 -10.62 -15.68
N LEU A 140 0.76 -9.82 -16.28
CA LEU A 140 0.97 -8.40 -15.98
C LEU A 140 0.88 -7.58 -17.26
N SER A 141 0.41 -6.34 -17.18
CA SER A 141 0.53 -5.35 -18.25
C SER A 141 1.82 -4.52 -18.10
N PRO A 142 2.29 -3.84 -19.16
CA PRO A 142 3.51 -3.04 -19.10
C PRO A 142 3.52 -1.95 -18.02
N ASP A 143 2.35 -1.42 -17.66
CA ASP A 143 2.15 -0.42 -16.61
C ASP A 143 2.17 -0.99 -15.18
N GLU A 144 2.06 -2.32 -15.02
CA GLU A 144 2.19 -3.03 -13.74
C GLU A 144 3.63 -3.46 -13.44
N LEU A 145 4.59 -3.18 -14.34
CA LEU A 145 5.99 -3.58 -14.18
C LEU A 145 6.75 -2.62 -13.26
N GLY A 146 7.31 -3.18 -12.18
CA GLY A 146 8.32 -2.56 -11.35
C GLY A 146 9.71 -2.49 -12.02
N PRO A 147 10.70 -1.94 -11.29
CA PRO A 147 12.03 -1.64 -11.83
C PRO A 147 12.85 -2.88 -12.17
N ASP A 148 12.55 -4.05 -11.60
CA ASP A 148 13.23 -5.31 -11.91
C ASP A 148 12.48 -6.12 -12.98
N PRO A 149 13.16 -6.61 -14.04
CA PRO A 149 12.54 -7.46 -15.06
C PRO A 149 11.98 -8.80 -14.54
N ALA A 150 12.31 -9.19 -13.31
CA ALA A 150 11.76 -10.35 -12.61
C ALA A 150 11.82 -11.65 -13.42
N ILE A 151 12.93 -11.89 -14.12
CA ILE A 151 13.07 -13.03 -15.04
C ILE A 151 12.78 -14.38 -14.35
N MET A 152 13.12 -14.50 -13.07
CA MET A 152 12.89 -15.72 -12.28
C MET A 152 11.41 -15.95 -12.02
N THR A 153 10.60 -14.88 -11.94
CA THR A 153 9.15 -14.95 -11.85
C THR A 153 8.54 -15.50 -13.14
N TRP A 154 8.98 -15.01 -14.29
CA TRP A 154 8.54 -15.54 -15.59
C TRP A 154 9.02 -16.97 -15.84
N ALA A 155 10.22 -17.31 -15.36
CA ALA A 155 10.74 -18.67 -15.36
C ALA A 155 9.90 -19.62 -14.50
N ALA A 156 9.47 -19.18 -13.32
CA ALA A 156 8.54 -19.93 -12.47
C ALA A 156 7.18 -20.11 -13.16
N HIS A 157 6.66 -19.06 -13.81
CA HIS A 157 5.41 -19.17 -14.58
C HIS A 157 5.50 -20.23 -15.67
N GLN A 158 6.52 -20.16 -16.53
CA GLN A 158 6.70 -21.15 -17.60
C GLN A 158 6.87 -22.56 -17.03
N TRP A 159 7.62 -22.71 -15.93
CA TRP A 159 7.77 -24.00 -15.27
C TRP A 159 6.45 -24.55 -14.72
N LEU A 160 5.57 -23.70 -14.16
CA LEU A 160 4.22 -24.12 -13.71
C LEU A 160 3.36 -24.60 -14.88
N LEU A 161 3.44 -23.94 -16.03
CA LEU A 161 2.77 -24.42 -17.25
C LEU A 161 3.33 -25.77 -17.69
N ASP A 162 4.65 -25.97 -17.59
CA ASP A 162 5.31 -27.25 -17.91
C ASP A 162 4.91 -28.37 -16.92
N GLN A 163 4.51 -28.03 -15.69
CA GLN A 163 3.90 -28.96 -14.73
C GLN A 163 2.42 -29.28 -15.04
N GLY A 164 1.84 -28.68 -16.08
CA GLY A 164 0.46 -28.93 -16.49
C GLY A 164 -0.58 -28.01 -15.82
N LEU A 165 -0.15 -26.97 -15.11
CA LEU A 165 -1.04 -25.95 -14.58
C LEU A 165 -1.61 -25.10 -15.73
N SER A 166 -2.90 -24.75 -15.68
CA SER A 166 -3.50 -23.88 -16.69
C SER A 166 -2.96 -22.45 -16.57
N ALA A 167 -2.98 -21.68 -17.66
CA ALA A 167 -2.55 -20.28 -17.63
C ALA A 167 -3.37 -19.45 -16.63
N ASP A 168 -4.68 -19.67 -16.57
CA ASP A 168 -5.58 -18.98 -15.64
C ASP A 168 -5.27 -19.30 -14.18
N THR A 169 -4.89 -20.55 -13.88
CA THR A 169 -4.48 -20.97 -12.52
C THR A 169 -3.07 -20.49 -12.17
N ALA A 170 -2.15 -20.47 -13.14
CA ALA A 170 -0.76 -20.04 -12.92
C ALA A 170 -0.64 -18.52 -12.72
N ALA A 171 -1.53 -17.72 -13.33
CA ALA A 171 -1.43 -16.26 -13.30
C ALA A 171 -1.49 -15.65 -11.89
N PRO A 172 -2.46 -15.98 -11.01
CA PRO A 172 -2.47 -15.46 -9.63
C PRO A 172 -1.23 -15.82 -8.82
N ILE A 173 -0.73 -17.06 -8.94
CA ILE A 173 0.51 -17.51 -8.29
C ILE A 173 1.69 -16.67 -8.79
N THR A 174 1.74 -16.42 -10.11
CA THR A 174 2.82 -15.64 -10.73
C THR A 174 2.81 -14.19 -10.30
N ARG A 175 1.62 -13.56 -10.18
CA ARG A 175 1.50 -12.20 -9.62
C ARG A 175 1.99 -12.13 -8.18
N ALA A 176 1.67 -13.13 -7.37
CA ALA A 176 2.13 -13.18 -5.99
C ALA A 176 3.65 -13.41 -5.88
N LEU A 177 4.23 -14.26 -6.74
CA LEU A 177 5.70 -14.41 -6.86
C LEU A 177 6.36 -13.12 -7.34
N TYR A 178 5.74 -12.41 -8.29
CA TYR A 178 6.21 -11.10 -8.74
C TYR A 178 6.25 -10.11 -7.59
N ALA A 179 5.17 -10.05 -6.79
CA ALA A 179 5.12 -9.19 -5.60
C ALA A 179 6.24 -9.55 -4.61
N LEU A 180 6.48 -10.83 -4.34
CA LEU A 180 7.58 -11.29 -3.49
C LEU A 180 8.95 -10.85 -4.06
N ASP A 181 9.13 -10.95 -5.37
CA ASP A 181 10.35 -10.53 -6.07
C ASP A 181 10.60 -9.02 -5.94
N GLN A 182 9.57 -8.21 -6.17
CA GLN A 182 9.64 -6.75 -6.00
C GLN A 182 9.93 -6.36 -4.54
N LEU A 183 9.33 -7.06 -3.57
CA LEU A 183 9.58 -6.83 -2.15
C LEU A 183 11.01 -7.19 -1.73
N GLY A 184 11.57 -8.29 -2.25
CA GLY A 184 12.89 -8.75 -1.85
C GLY A 184 14.07 -8.09 -2.60
N HIS A 185 13.81 -7.45 -3.75
CA HIS A 185 14.75 -6.56 -4.44
C HIS A 185 14.71 -5.12 -3.96
N ARG A 186 13.81 -4.78 -3.01
CA ARG A 186 13.92 -3.52 -2.29
C ARG A 186 15.32 -3.49 -1.67
N PRO A 187 16.12 -2.43 -1.92
CA PRO A 187 17.43 -2.33 -1.31
C PRO A 187 17.24 -2.49 0.19
N SER A 188 17.68 -3.62 0.75
CA SER A 188 17.86 -3.76 2.18
C SER A 188 19.00 -2.82 2.51
N TRP A 189 18.69 -1.54 2.67
CA TRP A 189 19.65 -0.54 3.09
C TRP A 189 20.27 -1.10 4.36
N ARG A 190 21.57 -1.42 4.32
CA ARG A 190 22.33 -1.50 5.56
C ARG A 190 22.37 -0.07 6.05
N MET A 191 21.42 0.30 6.90
CA MET A 191 21.22 1.67 7.36
C MET A 191 22.48 2.26 8.01
N SER A 192 23.38 1.40 8.48
CA SER A 192 24.74 1.74 8.90
C SER A 192 25.62 2.39 7.81
N GLU A 193 25.26 2.26 6.54
CA GLU A 193 25.99 2.79 5.38
C GLU A 193 25.35 4.09 4.85
N LEU A 194 24.15 4.44 5.33
CA LEU A 194 23.44 5.65 4.93
C LEU A 194 23.94 6.84 5.75
N ARG A 195 24.73 7.73 5.13
CA ARG A 195 25.10 9.01 5.77
C ARG A 195 23.91 9.97 5.69
N LEU A 196 23.25 10.20 6.82
CA LEU A 196 22.18 11.17 6.91
C LEU A 196 22.75 12.60 6.81
N PRO A 197 22.02 13.55 6.20
CA PRO A 197 22.49 14.93 6.07
C PRO A 197 22.60 15.63 7.43
N GLU A 198 23.44 16.65 7.53
CA GLU A 198 23.50 17.52 8.72
C GLU A 198 22.30 18.48 8.79
N PHE A 199 21.91 18.91 10.00
CA PHE A 199 20.92 19.96 10.21
C PHE A 199 21.44 20.96 11.23
N ARG A 200 21.59 22.23 10.82
CA ARG A 200 22.25 23.30 11.61
C ARG A 200 23.65 22.90 12.10
N GLY A 201 24.38 22.12 11.29
CA GLY A 201 25.73 21.63 11.61
C GLY A 201 25.79 20.44 12.56
N VAL A 202 24.65 19.79 12.87
CA VAL A 202 24.59 18.53 13.64
C VAL A 202 24.27 17.41 12.67
N ALA A 203 25.10 16.37 12.61
CA ALA A 203 24.85 15.25 11.71
C ALA A 203 23.63 14.45 12.22
N LEU A 204 22.71 14.09 11.34
CA LEU A 204 21.46 13.43 11.76
C LEU A 204 21.68 12.00 12.27
N ASP A 205 22.85 11.41 12.02
CA ASP A 205 23.34 10.17 12.63
C ASP A 205 23.89 10.36 14.06
N GLU A 206 24.08 11.60 14.52
CA GLU A 206 24.53 11.90 15.90
C GLU A 206 23.40 11.82 16.93
N GLY A 207 22.25 11.22 16.58
CA GLY A 207 21.15 11.00 17.50
C GLY A 207 20.36 9.71 17.25
N PRO A 208 19.69 9.20 18.29
CA PRO A 208 18.83 8.03 18.21
C PRO A 208 17.73 8.27 17.16
N THR A 209 17.76 7.43 16.12
CA THR A 209 16.91 7.56 14.95
C THR A 209 15.89 6.43 14.94
N LEU A 210 14.60 6.79 15.02
CA LEU A 210 13.49 5.86 14.86
C LEU A 210 13.03 5.84 13.40
N TYR A 211 12.96 4.65 12.82
CA TYR A 211 12.50 4.34 11.48
C TYR A 211 11.08 3.81 11.50
N VAL A 212 10.21 4.39 10.68
CA VAL A 212 8.82 3.94 10.52
C VAL A 212 8.57 3.67 9.05
N THR A 213 8.37 2.41 8.69
CA THR A 213 7.87 1.97 7.37
C THR A 213 6.43 1.45 7.52
N LEU A 214 5.75 1.16 6.39
CA LEU A 214 4.40 0.58 6.42
C LEU A 214 4.40 -0.84 7.04
N ASP A 215 5.51 -1.58 6.89
CA ASP A 215 5.59 -3.02 7.21
C ASP A 215 6.49 -3.32 8.42
N SER A 216 7.33 -2.36 8.82
CA SER A 216 8.23 -2.49 9.98
C SER A 216 8.45 -1.15 10.71
N LEU A 217 8.56 -1.22 12.03
CA LEU A 217 9.04 -0.12 12.85
C LEU A 217 10.38 -0.55 13.45
N GLY A 218 11.41 0.32 13.38
CA GLY A 218 12.76 -0.01 13.80
C GLY A 218 13.48 1.15 14.49
N PHE A 219 14.43 0.85 15.38
CA PHE A 219 15.25 1.83 16.09
C PHE A 219 16.73 1.53 15.83
N GLU A 220 17.50 2.53 15.39
CA GLU A 220 18.93 2.37 15.04
C GLU A 220 19.20 1.19 14.08
N GLY A 221 18.33 0.99 13.09
CA GLY A 221 18.45 -0.09 12.11
C GLY A 221 18.08 -1.48 12.63
N ARG A 222 17.56 -1.61 13.86
CA ARG A 222 17.00 -2.86 14.40
C ARG A 222 15.48 -2.83 14.33
N PRO A 223 14.82 -3.87 13.77
CA PRO A 223 13.37 -3.96 13.82
C PRO A 223 12.91 -4.09 15.28
N ILE A 224 11.80 -3.43 15.63
CA ILE A 224 11.08 -3.59 16.90
C ILE A 224 10.00 -4.66 16.68
N PRO A 225 10.18 -5.88 17.19
CA PRO A 225 9.23 -6.98 16.97
C PRO A 225 7.84 -6.65 17.54
N GLY A 226 6.76 -7.05 16.83
CA GLY A 226 5.38 -6.95 17.31
C GLY A 226 4.72 -5.56 17.19
N ALA A 227 5.39 -4.56 16.64
CA ALA A 227 4.85 -3.21 16.50
C ALA A 227 3.73 -3.08 15.44
N LEU A 228 3.62 -4.02 14.49
CA LEU A 228 2.72 -3.93 13.32
C LEU A 228 1.85 -5.16 13.08
N GLU A 229 1.96 -6.23 13.87
CA GLU A 229 1.11 -7.43 13.74
C GLU A 229 -0.36 -7.19 14.16
N ALA A 230 -0.68 -6.00 14.69
CA ALA A 230 -2.03 -5.60 15.06
C ALA A 230 -2.34 -4.22 14.48
N ASP A 231 -3.03 -4.19 13.33
CA ASP A 231 -3.64 -3.02 12.66
C ASP A 231 -2.65 -1.83 12.45
N PRO A 232 -2.29 -1.46 11.21
CA PRO A 232 -1.24 -0.47 10.91
C PRO A 232 -1.37 0.89 11.60
N LEU A 233 -2.53 1.20 12.21
CA LEU A 233 -2.77 2.40 13.03
C LEU A 233 -3.60 2.13 14.30
N ALA A 234 -3.41 0.99 14.98
CA ALA A 234 -3.94 0.84 16.33
C ALA A 234 -3.40 1.96 17.24
N GLN A 235 -4.23 2.97 17.52
CA GLN A 235 -3.87 4.24 18.18
C GLN A 235 -3.18 4.09 19.55
N ARG A 236 -3.27 2.92 20.19
CA ARG A 236 -2.60 2.64 21.47
C ARG A 236 -1.13 2.24 21.30
N SER A 237 -0.74 1.55 20.22
CA SER A 237 0.64 1.06 20.05
C SER A 237 1.60 2.16 19.61
N LEU A 238 1.20 3.03 18.67
CA LEU A 238 2.11 4.02 18.09
C LEU A 238 2.55 5.08 19.11
N ALA A 239 1.64 5.58 19.95
CA ALA A 239 1.96 6.59 20.95
C ALA A 239 2.89 6.05 22.04
N GLU A 240 2.68 4.81 22.48
CA GLU A 240 3.53 4.13 23.47
C GLU A 240 4.91 3.83 22.90
N VAL A 241 4.98 3.28 21.69
CA VAL A 241 6.24 2.99 20.98
C VAL A 241 7.05 4.27 20.76
N LEU A 242 6.41 5.35 20.27
CA LEU A 242 7.08 6.64 20.11
C LEU A 242 7.54 7.23 21.44
N SER A 243 6.75 7.09 22.50
CA SER A 243 7.11 7.59 23.83
C SER A 243 8.28 6.81 24.43
N GLN A 244 8.31 5.48 24.25
CA GLN A 244 9.41 4.62 24.67
C GLN A 244 10.68 4.96 23.89
N ALA A 245 10.60 5.05 22.56
CA ALA A 245 11.72 5.46 21.71
C ALA A 245 12.26 6.84 22.09
N ALA A 246 11.37 7.81 22.37
CA ALA A 246 11.78 9.14 22.81
C ALA A 246 12.40 9.15 24.22
N ALA A 247 12.00 8.23 25.10
CA ALA A 247 12.58 8.09 26.44
C ALA A 247 13.98 7.44 26.39
N GLU A 248 14.13 6.35 25.61
CA GLU A 248 15.42 5.71 25.34
C GLU A 248 16.40 6.69 24.70
N ALA A 249 15.92 7.46 23.72
CA ALA A 249 16.67 8.49 23.05
C ALA A 249 17.21 9.59 23.98
N ARG A 250 16.37 10.04 24.93
CA ARG A 250 16.76 11.04 25.94
C ARG A 250 17.78 10.48 26.95
N GLY A 251 17.77 9.17 27.18
CA GLY A 251 18.73 8.48 28.04
C GLY A 251 20.17 8.52 27.51
N GLN A 252 20.36 8.66 26.19
CA GLN A 252 21.68 8.58 25.54
C GLN A 252 22.53 9.87 25.60
N ARG A 253 22.10 10.95 26.26
CA ARG A 253 22.82 12.24 26.37
C ARG A 253 23.42 12.73 25.03
N VAL A 254 22.57 13.20 24.13
CA VAL A 254 23.01 13.98 22.96
C VAL A 254 23.30 15.42 23.42
N GLU A 255 24.50 15.93 23.16
CA GLU A 255 24.98 17.21 23.71
C GLU A 255 24.30 18.47 23.15
N ALA A 256 23.54 18.40 22.06
CA ALA A 256 22.68 19.50 21.62
C ALA A 256 21.60 19.02 20.64
N GLY A 257 20.34 19.31 20.95
CA GLY A 257 19.19 19.03 20.08
C GLY A 257 18.39 17.80 20.52
N GLY A 258 17.07 17.97 20.65
CA GLY A 258 16.17 16.88 21.03
C GLY A 258 16.12 15.73 20.00
N PRO A 259 15.47 14.61 20.36
CA PRO A 259 15.43 13.42 19.52
C PRO A 259 14.81 13.71 18.15
N THR A 260 15.34 13.07 17.11
CA THR A 260 14.88 13.20 15.73
C THR A 260 14.17 11.93 15.30
N LEU A 261 12.95 12.05 14.81
CA LEU A 261 12.24 10.96 14.15
C LEU A 261 12.67 10.92 12.68
N LEU A 262 12.96 9.76 12.09
CA LEU A 262 13.16 9.64 10.65
C LEU A 262 12.13 8.68 10.06
N VAL A 263 11.15 9.22 9.36
CA VAL A 263 10.08 8.43 8.76
C VAL A 263 10.53 7.93 7.39
N ALA A 264 10.75 6.62 7.27
CA ALA A 264 11.01 5.95 6.00
C ALA A 264 9.68 5.50 5.39
N ALA A 265 8.94 6.44 4.78
CA ALA A 265 7.60 6.18 4.29
C ALA A 265 7.58 5.83 2.79
N HIS A 266 6.75 4.86 2.41
CA HIS A 266 6.39 4.62 1.02
C HIS A 266 5.56 5.79 0.47
N VAL A 267 5.59 6.00 -0.85
CA VAL A 267 4.92 7.10 -1.56
C VAL A 267 3.40 7.15 -1.30
N GLU A 268 2.81 6.03 -0.89
CA GLU A 268 1.38 5.86 -0.64
C GLU A 268 0.90 6.34 0.74
N LEU A 269 1.79 6.85 1.60
CA LEU A 269 1.37 7.33 2.92
C LEU A 269 0.46 8.56 2.79
N SER A 270 -0.81 8.44 3.20
CA SER A 270 -1.75 9.57 3.16
C SER A 270 -1.32 10.71 4.09
N ALA A 271 -1.60 11.97 3.73
CA ALA A 271 -1.36 13.12 4.61
C ALA A 271 -2.00 12.97 6.01
N ALA A 272 -3.14 12.27 6.11
CA ALA A 272 -3.79 12.04 7.40
C ALA A 272 -3.03 11.04 8.27
N ALA A 273 -2.52 9.95 7.68
CA ALA A 273 -1.61 9.02 8.37
C ALA A 273 -0.33 9.76 8.80
N LEU A 274 0.21 10.59 7.90
CA LEU A 274 1.41 11.33 8.19
C LEU A 274 1.22 12.34 9.32
N THR A 275 0.16 13.14 9.26
CA THR A 275 -0.16 14.13 10.28
C THR A 275 -0.36 13.47 11.64
N ARG A 276 -1.01 12.31 11.69
CA ARG A 276 -1.16 11.53 12.92
C ARG A 276 0.19 11.09 13.49
N LEU A 277 1.09 10.59 12.64
CA LEU A 277 2.44 10.20 13.02
C LEU A 277 3.24 11.41 13.56
N LEU A 278 3.25 12.52 12.85
CA LEU A 278 3.97 13.74 13.25
C LEU A 278 3.43 14.33 14.56
N ARG A 279 2.10 14.35 14.75
CA ARG A 279 1.46 14.77 16.01
C ARG A 279 1.81 13.81 17.16
N ALA A 280 1.86 12.50 16.91
CA ALA A 280 2.25 11.52 17.91
C ALA A 280 3.74 11.68 18.30
N ALA A 281 4.62 11.90 17.32
CA ALA A 281 6.04 12.16 17.53
C ALA A 281 6.27 13.44 18.36
N LYS A 282 5.59 14.53 18.01
CA LYS A 282 5.64 15.78 18.77
C LYS A 282 5.20 15.56 20.23
N ARG A 283 4.10 14.83 20.45
CA ARG A 283 3.63 14.47 21.81
C ARG A 283 4.63 13.60 22.59
N ALA A 284 5.34 12.72 21.91
CA ALA A 284 6.39 11.90 22.51
C ALA A 284 7.68 12.68 22.83
N GLY A 285 7.82 13.92 22.35
CA GLY A 285 8.96 14.80 22.62
C GLY A 285 10.04 14.80 21.55
N PHE A 286 9.74 14.29 20.34
CA PHE A 286 10.61 14.49 19.18
C PHE A 286 10.62 15.96 18.77
N ALA A 287 11.82 16.53 18.63
CA ALA A 287 12.00 17.92 18.23
C ALA A 287 11.99 18.09 16.69
N ARG A 288 12.25 17.01 15.94
CA ARG A 288 12.49 17.02 14.50
C ARG A 288 11.89 15.76 13.85
N ALA A 289 11.47 15.87 12.59
CA ALA A 289 11.08 14.72 11.76
C ALA A 289 11.70 14.80 10.36
N GLY A 290 12.59 13.87 10.04
CA GLY A 290 13.10 13.67 8.68
C GLY A 290 12.23 12.69 7.91
N PHE A 291 12.20 12.83 6.59
CA PHE A 291 11.53 11.90 5.69
C PHE A 291 12.55 11.29 4.74
N LEU A 292 12.60 9.98 4.75
CA LEU A 292 13.18 9.18 3.70
C LEU A 292 12.01 8.63 2.90
N VAL A 293 11.89 9.02 1.64
CA VAL A 293 10.91 8.42 0.75
C VAL A 293 11.68 7.66 -0.29
N GLU A 294 11.39 6.37 -0.39
CA GLU A 294 11.84 5.53 -1.49
C GLU A 294 11.09 5.98 -2.73
N PRO A 295 11.72 6.66 -3.71
CA PRO A 295 11.08 6.85 -4.98
C PRO A 295 11.21 5.52 -5.74
N GLU A 296 10.14 5.06 -6.39
CA GLU A 296 10.24 3.95 -7.35
C GLU A 296 11.22 4.25 -8.51
N ALA A 297 11.59 5.53 -8.72
CA ALA A 297 12.28 5.99 -9.94
C ALA A 297 13.45 6.99 -9.76
N TYR A 298 13.88 7.35 -8.54
CA TYR A 298 14.92 8.40 -8.35
C TYR A 298 15.88 8.11 -7.19
N ALA A 299 17.06 8.73 -7.23
CA ALA A 299 18.00 8.79 -6.10
C ALA A 299 17.27 9.26 -4.82
N PRO A 300 17.61 8.73 -3.63
CA PRO A 300 16.91 9.03 -2.39
C PRO A 300 16.86 10.54 -2.15
N THR A 301 15.67 11.12 -2.23
CA THR A 301 15.45 12.54 -1.96
C THR A 301 15.14 12.69 -0.47
N TYR A 302 16.08 13.26 0.27
CA TYR A 302 15.88 13.56 1.69
C TYR A 302 15.14 14.88 1.83
N VAL A 303 13.97 14.85 2.48
CA VAL A 303 13.27 16.07 2.89
C VAL A 303 13.24 16.13 4.40
N LEU A 304 13.93 17.12 4.97
CA LEU A 304 13.85 17.41 6.39
C LEU A 304 12.68 18.36 6.62
N ILE A 305 11.73 17.91 7.45
CA ILE A 305 10.63 18.76 7.88
C ILE A 305 10.90 19.18 9.33
N ALA A 306 10.97 20.49 9.56
CA ALA A 306 10.85 20.97 10.92
C ALA A 306 9.43 20.67 11.40
N LEU A 307 9.28 19.88 12.48
CA LEU A 307 8.01 19.79 13.19
C LEU A 307 7.76 21.15 13.82
N ALA A 308 7.08 22.03 13.09
CA ALA A 308 6.89 23.40 13.51
C ALA A 308 6.29 23.46 14.92
N HIS A 309 6.76 24.44 15.71
CA HIS A 309 6.01 24.92 16.86
C HIS A 309 4.60 25.30 16.38
N ASP A 310 3.61 25.26 17.28
CA ASP A 310 2.19 25.51 16.93
C ASP A 310 1.94 26.91 16.33
N GLU A 311 2.95 27.78 16.35
CA GLU A 311 2.97 29.04 15.64
C GLU A 311 4.16 29.09 14.66
N PRO A 312 3.96 29.52 13.40
CA PRO A 312 5.09 29.85 12.52
C PRO A 312 5.95 30.91 13.21
N PRO A 313 7.29 30.91 12.98
CA PRO A 313 8.13 31.94 13.58
C PRO A 313 7.59 33.31 13.15
N SER A 314 7.27 34.16 14.13
CA SER A 314 6.65 35.48 13.89
C SER A 314 7.50 36.42 13.02
N THR A 315 8.77 36.08 12.80
CA THR A 315 9.82 36.97 12.27
C THR A 315 11.02 36.17 11.76
N PRO A 316 10.89 35.49 10.60
CA PRO A 316 11.59 35.91 9.37
C PRO A 316 10.72 35.82 8.09
N PRO A 317 11.15 36.39 6.95
CA PRO A 317 10.47 36.19 5.67
C PRO A 317 10.45 34.71 5.28
N PHE A 318 9.28 34.17 4.95
CA PHE A 318 9.12 32.78 4.52
C PHE A 318 8.20 32.69 3.32
N MET A 319 8.33 31.63 2.55
CA MET A 319 7.40 31.29 1.47
C MET A 319 6.28 30.46 2.06
N LYS A 320 5.03 30.80 1.78
CA LYS A 320 3.87 29.96 2.06
C LYS A 320 3.35 29.39 0.74
N VAL A 321 3.06 28.10 0.72
CA VAL A 321 2.49 27.36 -0.41
C VAL A 321 1.18 26.75 0.07
N GLU A 322 0.04 27.36 -0.26
CA GLU A 322 -1.27 26.80 0.09
C GLU A 322 -1.76 25.90 -1.04
N VAL A 323 -2.00 24.62 -0.72
CA VAL A 323 -2.34 23.57 -1.68
C VAL A 323 -3.80 23.16 -1.48
N ASP A 324 -4.60 23.34 -2.54
CA ASP A 324 -5.98 22.89 -2.62
C ASP A 324 -6.19 21.99 -3.86
N ARG A 325 -7.45 21.66 -4.16
CA ARG A 325 -7.81 20.82 -5.32
C ARG A 325 -7.66 21.54 -6.65
N GLU A 326 -7.75 22.86 -6.66
CA GLU A 326 -7.82 23.71 -7.84
C GLU A 326 -6.44 24.28 -8.21
N GLY A 327 -5.47 24.31 -7.29
CA GLY A 327 -4.14 24.84 -7.58
C GLY A 327 -3.21 24.99 -6.39
N LEU A 328 -2.24 25.90 -6.56
CA LEU A 328 -1.24 26.31 -5.57
C LEU A 328 -1.32 27.82 -5.39
N ASP A 329 -1.42 28.31 -4.15
CA ASP A 329 -1.25 29.73 -3.84
C ASP A 329 0.11 29.97 -3.19
N LEU A 330 0.94 30.79 -3.85
CA LEU A 330 2.26 31.16 -3.36
C LEU A 330 2.17 32.53 -2.69
N THR A 331 2.66 32.64 -1.45
CA THR A 331 2.59 33.89 -0.68
C THR A 331 3.90 34.17 0.04
N ARG A 332 4.27 35.45 0.13
CA ARG A 332 5.38 35.91 0.99
C ARG A 332 4.83 36.15 2.41
N GLY A 333 5.23 35.33 3.37
CA GLY A 333 4.73 35.35 4.74
C GLY A 333 3.25 34.95 4.86
N GLU A 334 2.57 35.36 5.94
CA GLU A 334 1.12 35.12 6.13
C GLU A 334 0.23 36.18 5.47
N ILE A 335 0.71 37.41 5.26
CA ILE A 335 -0.14 38.57 4.91
C ILE A 335 0.05 39.01 3.44
N GLY A 336 0.95 38.38 2.69
CA GLY A 336 1.17 38.71 1.28
C GLY A 336 -0.06 38.44 0.39
N SER A 337 -0.12 39.11 -0.76
CA SER A 337 -1.08 38.77 -1.81
C SER A 337 -0.72 37.40 -2.42
N PRO A 338 -1.65 36.43 -2.47
CA PRO A 338 -1.37 35.12 -3.05
C PRO A 338 -1.26 35.19 -4.58
N GLU A 339 -0.25 34.51 -5.12
CA GLU A 339 -0.08 34.24 -6.56
C GLU A 339 -0.61 32.83 -6.86
N ARG A 340 -1.66 32.72 -7.69
CA ARG A 340 -2.34 31.46 -8.00
C ARG A 340 -1.67 30.76 -9.19
N HIS A 341 -1.37 29.48 -9.02
CA HIS A 341 -0.75 28.62 -10.03
C HIS A 341 -1.49 27.29 -10.19
N GLY A 342 -1.18 26.57 -11.27
CA GLY A 342 -1.69 25.22 -11.49
C GLY A 342 -1.23 24.23 -10.40
N PRO A 343 -1.97 23.13 -10.19
CA PRO A 343 -1.70 22.18 -9.09
C PRO A 343 -0.30 21.54 -9.12
N ASP A 344 0.30 21.43 -10.31
CA ASP A 344 1.59 20.77 -10.55
C ASP A 344 2.67 21.75 -11.09
N ASP A 345 2.47 23.06 -10.91
CA ASP A 345 3.40 24.09 -11.37
C ASP A 345 4.62 24.22 -10.44
N LEU A 346 5.49 23.19 -10.47
CA LEU A 346 6.71 23.14 -9.65
C LEU A 346 7.73 24.21 -10.06
N ASP A 347 7.72 24.63 -11.33
CA ASP A 347 8.59 25.69 -11.83
C ASP A 347 8.22 27.05 -11.22
N ALA A 348 6.93 27.34 -11.01
CA ALA A 348 6.49 28.50 -10.27
C ALA A 348 6.96 28.48 -8.81
N VAL A 349 6.85 27.32 -8.14
CA VAL A 349 7.33 27.15 -6.76
C VAL A 349 8.83 27.43 -6.67
N ALA A 350 9.63 26.84 -7.57
CA ALA A 350 11.08 27.05 -7.59
C ALA A 350 11.45 28.51 -7.91
N SER A 351 10.76 29.12 -8.88
CA SER A 351 10.99 30.52 -9.28
C SER A 351 10.64 31.50 -8.17
N PHE A 352 9.53 31.27 -7.47
CA PHE A 352 9.08 32.07 -6.34
C PHE A 352 10.04 31.95 -5.15
N ALA A 353 10.47 30.74 -4.81
CA ALA A 353 11.45 30.51 -3.76
C ALA A 353 12.78 31.22 -4.07
N ALA A 354 13.26 31.14 -5.31
CA ALA A 354 14.47 31.82 -5.75
C ALA A 354 14.32 33.35 -5.71
N ALA A 355 13.16 33.88 -6.10
CA ALA A 355 12.87 35.30 -6.00
C ALA A 355 12.84 35.77 -4.54
N LEU A 356 12.15 35.05 -3.66
CA LEU A 356 12.12 35.35 -2.23
C LEU A 356 13.53 35.35 -1.64
N ARG A 357 14.36 34.34 -1.93
CA ARG A 357 15.73 34.25 -1.41
C ARG A 357 16.64 35.37 -1.92
N ARG A 358 16.43 35.86 -3.15
CA ARG A 358 17.16 37.02 -3.70
C ARG A 358 16.75 38.32 -3.03
N ASP A 359 15.43 38.52 -2.86
CA ASP A 359 14.88 39.75 -2.28
C ASP A 359 15.14 39.81 -0.77
N GLU A 360 15.07 38.65 -0.10
CA GLU A 360 15.17 38.47 1.34
C GLU A 360 16.23 37.38 1.67
N PRO A 361 17.51 37.73 1.77
CA PRO A 361 18.59 36.78 2.05
C PRO A 361 18.47 36.04 3.40
N GLU A 362 17.62 36.51 4.31
CA GLU A 362 17.29 35.84 5.56
C GLU A 362 16.18 34.79 5.44
N ALA A 363 15.49 34.74 4.29
CA ALA A 363 14.40 33.78 4.08
C ALA A 363 14.94 32.36 3.98
N ARG A 364 14.56 31.51 4.93
CA ARG A 364 15.05 30.12 5.01
C ARG A 364 13.96 29.06 4.92
N LEU A 365 12.70 29.46 5.08
CA LEU A 365 11.58 28.56 5.30
C LEU A 365 10.58 28.57 4.14
N ALA A 366 10.17 27.38 3.70
CA ALA A 366 8.98 27.15 2.90
C ALA A 366 7.91 26.42 3.74
N LEU A 367 6.79 27.08 4.02
CA LEU A 367 5.63 26.54 4.71
C LEU A 367 4.62 26.01 3.68
N ILE A 368 4.54 24.70 3.52
CA ILE A 368 3.52 24.06 2.68
C ILE A 368 2.28 23.86 3.56
N ALA A 369 1.22 24.61 3.27
CA ALA A 369 -0.08 24.51 3.90
C ALA A 369 -1.06 23.75 2.99
N THR A 370 -1.95 22.93 3.55
CA THR A 370 -3.00 22.28 2.76
C THR A 370 -4.34 22.27 3.48
N THR A 371 -5.41 22.49 2.72
CA THR A 371 -6.81 22.39 3.13
C THR A 371 -7.40 21.07 2.64
N GLY A 372 -6.77 19.94 3.00
CA GLY A 372 -7.23 18.61 2.58
C GLY A 372 -6.14 17.56 2.54
N HIS A 373 -6.31 16.58 1.66
CA HIS A 373 -5.34 15.51 1.43
C HIS A 373 -4.31 15.93 0.38
N ILE A 374 -3.04 16.03 0.78
CA ILE A 374 -1.89 16.07 -0.14
C ILE A 374 -1.21 14.70 -0.13
N SER A 375 -0.80 14.18 -1.29
CA SER A 375 0.00 12.95 -1.34
C SER A 375 1.43 13.25 -0.87
N LEU A 376 2.11 12.26 -0.28
CA LEU A 376 3.50 12.42 0.13
C LEU A 376 4.39 12.78 -1.08
N ALA A 377 4.21 12.12 -2.23
CA ALA A 377 4.88 12.48 -3.47
C ALA A 377 4.71 13.96 -3.84
N ARG A 378 3.48 14.48 -3.82
CA ARG A 378 3.20 15.88 -4.16
C ARG A 378 3.83 16.84 -3.15
N PHE A 379 3.75 16.51 -1.85
CA PHE A 379 4.43 17.28 -0.82
C PHE A 379 5.94 17.35 -1.06
N LEU A 380 6.59 16.22 -1.35
CA LEU A 380 8.03 16.17 -1.61
C LEU A 380 8.41 16.92 -2.88
N ALA A 381 7.61 16.84 -3.93
CA ALA A 381 7.84 17.57 -5.17
C ALA A 381 7.85 19.09 -4.91
N LEU A 382 6.85 19.59 -4.16
CA LEU A 382 6.79 21.00 -3.74
C LEU A 382 7.97 21.39 -2.84
N ALA A 383 8.31 20.53 -1.88
CA ALA A 383 9.44 20.76 -0.98
C ALA A 383 10.77 20.81 -1.75
N SER A 384 10.99 19.89 -2.69
CA SER A 384 12.17 19.85 -3.55
C SER A 384 12.26 21.09 -4.44
N ALA A 385 11.14 21.49 -5.05
CA ALA A 385 11.06 22.70 -5.87
C ALA A 385 11.43 23.96 -5.05
N ALA A 386 10.87 24.12 -3.85
CA ALA A 386 11.17 25.26 -2.97
C ALA A 386 12.63 25.29 -2.49
N ARG A 387 13.23 24.11 -2.29
CA ARG A 387 14.64 23.97 -1.87
C ARG A 387 15.63 24.23 -2.99
N GLY A 388 15.21 24.02 -4.24
CA GLY A 388 16.03 24.18 -5.44
C GLY A 388 16.90 22.97 -5.79
N PRO A 389 17.32 22.85 -7.07
CA PRO A 389 17.98 21.66 -7.61
C PRO A 389 19.38 21.39 -7.06
N SER A 390 20.05 22.41 -6.53
CA SER A 390 21.36 22.32 -5.88
C SER A 390 21.29 21.80 -4.45
N CYS A 391 20.09 21.66 -3.87
CA CYS A 391 19.93 21.30 -2.47
C CYS A 391 20.13 19.80 -2.24
N ARG A 392 21.41 19.38 -2.12
CA ARG A 392 21.79 18.04 -1.66
C ARG A 392 22.03 18.07 -0.15
N GLY A 393 21.03 17.72 0.64
CA GLY A 393 21.18 17.58 2.10
C GLY A 393 21.19 18.92 2.88
N ALA A 394 22.23 19.14 3.68
CA ALA A 394 22.28 20.02 4.86
C ALA A 394 22.49 21.53 4.65
N GLY A 395 22.63 22.00 3.41
CA GLY A 395 22.50 23.42 3.11
C GLY A 395 23.77 24.27 3.13
N VAL A 396 24.50 24.21 2.01
CA VAL A 396 25.33 25.36 1.60
C VAL A 396 24.76 26.06 0.36
N ASP A 397 24.05 25.31 -0.52
CA ASP A 397 23.52 25.82 -1.79
C ASP A 397 21.99 25.69 -1.94
N CYS A 398 21.25 25.56 -0.84
CA CYS A 398 19.78 25.47 -0.88
C CYS A 398 19.15 26.87 -0.96
N VAL A 399 18.08 26.99 -1.75
CA VAL A 399 17.30 28.23 -1.87
C VAL A 399 16.56 28.51 -0.57
N LEU A 400 15.62 27.64 -0.20
CA LEU A 400 14.96 27.64 1.11
C LEU A 400 15.31 26.33 1.83
N PRO A 401 16.33 26.29 2.69
CA PRO A 401 16.81 25.04 3.31
C PRO A 401 15.80 24.36 4.23
N GLU A 402 14.86 25.12 4.81
CA GLU A 402 13.87 24.62 5.76
C GLU A 402 12.50 24.47 5.08
N VAL A 403 11.83 23.34 5.31
CA VAL A 403 10.45 23.10 4.87
C VAL A 403 9.61 22.71 6.08
N ALA A 404 8.41 23.27 6.17
CA ALA A 404 7.41 22.92 7.18
C ALA A 404 6.11 22.52 6.50
N LEU A 405 5.40 21.54 7.06
CA LEU A 405 4.06 21.13 6.63
C LEU A 405 3.03 21.60 7.66
N ARG A 406 2.01 22.34 7.21
CA ARG A 406 0.84 22.71 8.00
C ARG A 406 -0.43 22.18 7.36
N VAL A 407 -1.02 21.17 7.97
CA VAL A 407 -2.38 20.75 7.59
C VAL A 407 -3.35 21.65 8.34
N ARG A 408 -4.12 22.46 7.61
CA ARG A 408 -5.26 23.16 8.22
C ARG A 408 -6.30 22.10 8.51
N ASP A 409 -6.53 21.81 9.79
CA ASP A 409 -7.78 21.19 10.18
C ASP A 409 -8.88 22.17 9.72
N GLU A 410 -9.87 21.69 8.97
CA GLU A 410 -11.14 22.44 8.84
C GLU A 410 -11.61 22.66 10.28
N GLU A 411 -11.41 23.88 10.80
CA GLU A 411 -11.85 24.21 12.14
C GLU A 411 -13.37 23.98 12.14
N PRO A 412 -13.90 23.06 12.97
CA PRO A 412 -15.32 22.79 12.97
C PRO A 412 -16.02 24.14 13.18
N PRO A 413 -17.03 24.48 12.36
CA PRO A 413 -17.57 25.83 12.32
C PRO A 413 -17.93 26.26 13.74
N ARG A 414 -17.27 27.32 14.22
CA ARG A 414 -17.57 27.87 15.54
C ARG A 414 -19.06 28.19 15.55
N PRO A 415 -19.84 27.65 16.50
CA PRO A 415 -21.27 27.89 16.51
C PRO A 415 -21.50 29.40 16.66
N PRO A 416 -22.37 30.01 15.84
CA PRO A 416 -22.68 31.42 15.99
C PRO A 416 -23.34 31.64 17.36
N LEU A 417 -22.73 32.52 18.16
CA LEU A 417 -23.33 33.00 19.40
C LEU A 417 -24.54 33.84 19.04
N GLY A 418 -25.72 33.22 19.11
CA GLY A 418 -27.02 33.91 19.02
C GLY A 418 -27.79 33.58 17.76
N GLY A 419 -28.61 32.52 17.82
CA GLY A 419 -29.63 32.22 16.83
C GLY A 419 -30.42 30.99 17.24
N ARG A 420 -31.75 31.13 17.36
CA ARG A 420 -32.67 30.11 17.88
C ARG A 420 -32.51 28.74 17.20
N MET A 421 -32.43 27.69 18.02
CA MET A 421 -32.42 26.28 17.63
C MET A 421 -33.50 25.96 16.59
N LEU A 422 -33.07 25.72 15.36
CA LEU A 422 -33.64 24.67 14.53
C LEU A 422 -32.59 23.56 14.52
N SER A 423 -32.95 22.40 15.06
CA SER A 423 -32.08 21.25 15.29
C SER A 423 -31.16 20.98 14.10
N ALA A 424 -29.86 21.24 14.28
CA ALA A 424 -28.84 20.56 13.51
C ALA A 424 -28.70 19.16 14.10
N GLU A 425 -29.02 18.13 13.31
CA GLU A 425 -28.85 16.75 13.73
C GLU A 425 -27.38 16.47 14.10
N PRO A 426 -27.12 15.81 15.24
CA PRO A 426 -25.77 15.49 15.66
C PRO A 426 -25.09 14.52 14.68
N PRO A 427 -23.75 14.51 14.60
CA PRO A 427 -23.03 13.49 13.83
C PRO A 427 -23.43 12.08 14.30
N PRO A 428 -23.46 11.07 13.40
CA PRO A 428 -23.93 9.73 13.74
C PRO A 428 -23.13 9.18 14.92
N SER A 429 -23.85 8.81 15.97
CA SER A 429 -23.27 8.26 17.19
C SER A 429 -22.63 6.89 16.91
N PRO A 430 -21.56 6.51 17.62
CA PRO A 430 -20.97 5.17 17.53
C PRO A 430 -22.05 4.06 17.69
N ALA A 431 -22.08 3.03 16.83
CA ALA A 431 -22.91 1.85 17.07
C ALA A 431 -22.70 1.29 18.47
N THR A 432 -23.81 0.85 19.05
CA THR A 432 -23.85 0.30 20.41
C THR A 432 -24.40 -1.12 20.31
N ILE A 433 -23.66 -2.08 20.84
CA ILE A 433 -24.05 -3.50 20.89
C ILE A 433 -24.17 -3.87 22.37
N GLU A 434 -25.39 -4.22 22.78
CA GLU A 434 -25.73 -4.70 24.11
C GLU A 434 -26.01 -6.21 24.01
N GLY A 435 -24.99 -7.03 24.30
CA GLY A 435 -25.05 -8.50 24.28
C GLY A 435 -23.77 -9.18 23.77
N GLU A 436 -23.71 -10.51 23.85
CA GLU A 436 -22.57 -11.32 23.38
C GLU A 436 -22.79 -11.84 21.96
N LEU A 437 -22.35 -11.05 20.98
CA LEU A 437 -22.19 -11.45 19.58
C LEU A 437 -20.99 -10.72 18.99
N GLU A 438 -20.15 -11.43 18.23
CA GLU A 438 -18.92 -10.86 17.68
C GLU A 438 -19.22 -9.69 16.72
N ARG A 439 -18.59 -8.55 16.98
CA ARG A 439 -18.77 -7.30 16.21
C ARG A 439 -18.52 -7.49 14.72
N SER A 440 -17.49 -8.25 14.35
CA SER A 440 -17.08 -8.45 12.96
C SER A 440 -18.17 -9.13 12.13
N LEU A 441 -19.02 -9.96 12.77
CA LEU A 441 -20.13 -10.66 12.14
C LEU A 441 -21.29 -9.71 11.86
N ILE A 442 -21.57 -8.78 12.79
CA ILE A 442 -22.60 -7.75 12.61
C ILE A 442 -22.19 -6.81 11.47
N ASP A 443 -20.94 -6.32 11.49
CA ASP A 443 -20.41 -5.43 10.45
C ASP A 443 -20.40 -6.11 9.07
N ARG A 444 -20.18 -7.43 9.00
CA ARG A 444 -20.21 -8.20 7.75
C ARG A 444 -21.62 -8.25 7.16
N ILE A 445 -22.62 -8.60 7.97
CA ILE A 445 -24.02 -8.73 7.52
C ILE A 445 -24.58 -7.37 7.11
N VAL A 446 -24.31 -6.31 7.89
CA VAL A 446 -24.77 -4.95 7.56
C VAL A 446 -24.10 -4.43 6.28
N ARG A 447 -22.79 -4.65 6.09
CA ARG A 447 -22.08 -4.26 4.85
C ARG A 447 -22.65 -4.97 3.62
N ALA A 448 -22.97 -6.26 3.73
CA ALA A 448 -23.54 -7.04 2.63
C ALA A 448 -24.91 -6.48 2.15
N HIS A 449 -25.66 -5.82 3.03
CA HIS A 449 -26.98 -5.26 2.73
C HIS A 449 -26.98 -3.73 2.56
N ARG A 450 -25.81 -3.08 2.57
CA ARG A 450 -25.68 -1.62 2.46
C ARG A 450 -26.30 -1.06 1.18
N ALA A 451 -26.10 -1.75 0.05
CA ALA A 451 -26.67 -1.33 -1.23
C ALA A 451 -28.21 -1.32 -1.21
N GLN A 452 -28.83 -2.30 -0.56
CA GLN A 452 -30.29 -2.39 -0.44
C GLN A 452 -30.85 -1.31 0.50
N LEU A 453 -30.17 -1.04 1.61
CA LEU A 453 -30.54 0.05 2.52
C LEU A 453 -30.41 1.42 1.88
N ARG A 454 -29.36 1.64 1.07
CA ARG A 454 -29.23 2.86 0.27
C ARG A 454 -30.35 2.98 -0.75
N ALA A 455 -30.68 1.88 -1.45
CA ALA A 455 -31.75 1.86 -2.42
C ALA A 455 -33.09 2.28 -1.80
N CYS A 456 -33.41 1.79 -0.59
CA CYS A 456 -34.56 2.29 0.18
C CYS A 456 -34.48 3.81 0.33
N ALA A 457 -33.40 4.34 0.91
CA ALA A 457 -33.25 5.79 1.13
C ALA A 457 -33.40 6.63 -0.14
N THR A 458 -32.73 6.24 -1.24
CA THR A 458 -32.76 6.98 -2.51
C THR A 458 -34.09 6.84 -3.27
N SER A 459 -34.86 5.78 -2.99
CA SER A 459 -36.16 5.56 -3.63
C SER A 459 -37.29 6.38 -2.99
N THR A 460 -37.15 6.71 -1.70
CA THR A 460 -38.19 7.42 -0.93
C THR A 460 -37.90 8.91 -0.77
N LEU A 461 -36.62 9.30 -0.69
CA LEU A 461 -36.20 10.69 -0.49
C LEU A 461 -35.46 11.27 -1.71
N PRO A 462 -35.78 12.51 -2.13
CA PRO A 462 -35.01 13.20 -3.16
C PRO A 462 -33.58 13.50 -2.65
N SER A 463 -32.60 13.58 -3.56
CA SER A 463 -31.18 13.74 -3.19
C SER A 463 -30.88 14.92 -2.27
N ALA A 464 -31.68 15.99 -2.36
CA ALA A 464 -31.54 17.18 -1.50
C ALA A 464 -32.01 16.98 -0.04
N GLN A 465 -32.72 15.88 0.24
CA GLN A 465 -33.27 15.53 1.55
C GLN A 465 -32.70 14.21 2.08
N LEU A 466 -31.68 13.64 1.42
CA LEU A 466 -31.03 12.44 1.91
C LEU A 466 -30.22 12.78 3.17
N PRO A 467 -30.47 12.12 4.31
CA PRO A 467 -29.67 12.33 5.50
C PRO A 467 -28.25 11.81 5.26
N LYS A 468 -27.25 12.44 5.89
CA LYS A 468 -25.84 12.00 5.77
C LYS A 468 -25.64 10.59 6.33
N ALA A 469 -26.43 10.21 7.34
CA ALA A 469 -26.44 8.88 7.93
C ALA A 469 -27.84 8.48 8.42
N LEU A 470 -28.11 7.18 8.43
CA LEU A 470 -29.32 6.57 9.01
C LEU A 470 -28.93 5.77 10.24
N THR A 471 -29.63 5.95 11.37
CA THR A 471 -29.41 5.13 12.56
C THR A 471 -30.53 4.10 12.69
N ILE A 472 -30.17 2.82 12.62
CA ILE A 472 -31.09 1.69 12.67
C ILE A 472 -30.90 0.97 14.00
N GLU A 473 -31.97 0.80 14.75
CA GLU A 473 -32.00 -0.01 15.96
C GLU A 473 -32.72 -1.33 15.68
N PHE A 474 -32.17 -2.45 16.13
CA PHE A 474 -32.81 -3.77 16.03
C PHE A 474 -32.33 -4.73 17.12
N VAL A 475 -33.15 -5.75 17.40
CA VAL A 475 -32.88 -6.80 18.39
C VAL A 475 -32.73 -8.15 17.71
N ILE A 476 -31.60 -8.82 17.94
CA ILE A 476 -31.31 -10.19 17.49
C ILE A 476 -31.81 -11.17 18.56
N ASP A 477 -32.67 -12.11 18.17
CA ASP A 477 -33.20 -13.16 19.04
C ASP A 477 -32.19 -14.32 19.24
N ALA A 478 -32.50 -15.20 20.19
CA ALA A 478 -31.69 -16.40 20.51
C ALA A 478 -31.56 -17.41 19.35
N ARG A 479 -32.23 -17.19 18.22
CA ARG A 479 -32.17 -17.99 16.99
C ARG A 479 -31.47 -17.23 15.85
N GLY A 480 -30.91 -16.05 16.12
CA GLY A 480 -30.21 -15.22 15.14
C GLY A 480 -31.14 -14.46 14.19
N ARG A 481 -32.43 -14.29 14.53
CA ARG A 481 -33.38 -13.50 13.72
C ARG A 481 -33.54 -12.10 14.32
N THR A 482 -33.72 -11.13 13.45
CA THR A 482 -33.95 -9.74 13.84
C THR A 482 -35.42 -9.48 14.16
N SER A 483 -35.65 -8.62 15.14
CA SER A 483 -36.96 -8.18 15.63
C SER A 483 -36.84 -6.78 16.22
N GLN A 484 -37.96 -6.11 16.50
CA GLN A 484 -37.98 -4.76 17.11
C GLN A 484 -37.10 -3.75 16.34
N ILE A 485 -37.40 -3.56 15.06
CA ILE A 485 -36.62 -2.70 14.18
C ILE A 485 -37.20 -1.29 14.22
N GLU A 486 -36.38 -0.33 14.63
CA GLU A 486 -36.73 1.08 14.71
C GLU A 486 -35.71 1.91 13.92
N LEU A 487 -36.20 2.96 13.27
CA LEU A 487 -35.36 3.91 12.55
C LEU A 487 -35.42 5.25 13.27
N ALA A 488 -34.28 5.71 13.75
CA ALA A 488 -34.15 7.05 14.31
C ALA A 488 -34.06 8.07 13.14
N ALA A 489 -35.22 8.39 12.58
CA ALA A 489 -35.43 9.43 11.57
C ALA A 489 -36.51 10.41 12.07
N SER A 490 -36.50 11.66 11.61
CA SER A 490 -37.43 12.67 12.09
C SER A 490 -38.90 12.28 11.78
N PRO A 491 -39.89 12.72 12.58
CA PRO A 491 -41.30 12.34 12.36
C PRO A 491 -41.88 12.81 11.02
N ARG A 492 -41.25 13.82 10.39
CA ARG A 492 -41.60 14.32 9.06
C ARG A 492 -41.05 13.44 7.92
N GLU A 493 -40.07 12.60 8.20
CA GLU A 493 -39.44 11.70 7.24
C GLU A 493 -40.14 10.34 7.29
N GLN A 494 -41.17 10.27 6.44
CA GLN A 494 -41.66 9.14 5.66
C GLN A 494 -41.71 7.75 6.34
N GLU A 495 -42.92 7.37 6.75
CA GLU A 495 -43.32 6.01 7.12
C GLU A 495 -42.89 4.95 6.08
N GLU A 496 -42.87 5.34 4.80
CA GLU A 496 -42.44 4.49 3.68
C GLU A 496 -40.96 4.08 3.78
N LEU A 497 -40.08 4.97 4.22
CA LEU A 497 -38.66 4.66 4.43
C LEU A 497 -38.48 3.68 5.61
N ARG A 498 -39.24 3.90 6.70
CA ARG A 498 -39.24 2.98 7.86
C ARG A 498 -39.70 1.60 7.45
N ALA A 499 -40.78 1.50 6.66
CA ALA A 499 -41.30 0.24 6.17
C ALA A 499 -40.30 -0.49 5.26
N CYS A 500 -39.64 0.23 4.33
CA CYS A 500 -38.63 -0.34 3.42
C CYS A 500 -37.42 -0.91 4.18
N VAL A 501 -36.85 -0.10 5.08
CA VAL A 501 -35.70 -0.53 5.90
C VAL A 501 -36.09 -1.69 6.83
N ALA A 502 -37.24 -1.61 7.50
CA ALA A 502 -37.69 -2.70 8.37
C ALA A 502 -37.95 -4.00 7.60
N GLY A 503 -38.40 -3.94 6.34
CA GLY A 503 -38.54 -5.11 5.48
C GLY A 503 -37.22 -5.84 5.28
N ILE A 504 -36.19 -5.13 4.84
CA ILE A 504 -34.85 -5.68 4.60
C ILE A 504 -34.24 -6.22 5.89
N VAL A 505 -34.27 -5.43 6.97
CA VAL A 505 -33.61 -5.79 8.23
C VAL A 505 -34.26 -7.04 8.85
N ARG A 506 -35.58 -7.26 8.69
CA ARG A 506 -36.27 -8.48 9.16
C ARG A 506 -35.77 -9.76 8.50
N GLU A 507 -35.21 -9.67 7.30
CA GLU A 507 -34.73 -10.83 6.54
C GLU A 507 -33.32 -11.25 6.94
N TRP A 508 -32.60 -10.40 7.68
CA TRP A 508 -31.23 -10.69 8.10
C TRP A 508 -31.15 -11.92 9.01
N ARG A 509 -30.12 -12.73 8.75
CA ARG A 509 -29.81 -13.94 9.52
C ARG A 509 -28.44 -13.79 10.15
N PHE A 510 -28.42 -13.75 11.47
CA PHE A 510 -27.21 -13.72 12.28
C PHE A 510 -26.89 -15.14 12.78
N PRO A 511 -25.61 -15.46 13.01
CA PRO A 511 -25.23 -16.61 13.80
C PRO A 511 -25.87 -16.56 15.19
N LYS A 512 -26.14 -17.73 15.77
CA LYS A 512 -26.73 -17.83 17.09
C LYS A 512 -25.77 -17.23 18.15
N PRO A 513 -26.21 -16.28 19.00
CA PRO A 513 -25.40 -15.79 20.12
C PRO A 513 -25.01 -16.92 21.07
N GLU A 514 -23.76 -16.95 21.54
CA GLU A 514 -23.21 -18.06 22.34
C GLU A 514 -23.98 -18.27 23.64
N ASP A 515 -24.40 -17.19 24.30
CA ASP A 515 -25.18 -17.20 25.54
C ASP A 515 -26.67 -17.52 25.36
N GLY A 516 -27.16 -17.61 24.12
CA GLY A 516 -28.58 -17.72 23.83
C GLY A 516 -29.42 -16.51 24.28
N GLY A 517 -28.78 -15.40 24.65
CA GLY A 517 -29.40 -14.13 24.99
C GLY A 517 -29.92 -13.36 23.77
N LYS A 518 -30.64 -12.27 24.04
CA LYS A 518 -31.01 -11.28 23.00
C LYS A 518 -29.91 -10.24 22.90
N VAL A 519 -29.59 -9.80 21.69
CA VAL A 519 -28.59 -8.75 21.45
C VAL A 519 -29.28 -7.53 20.87
N ARG A 520 -29.18 -6.39 21.56
CA ARG A 520 -29.70 -5.11 21.06
C ARG A 520 -28.60 -4.35 20.33
N VAL A 521 -28.89 -3.90 19.12
CA VAL A 521 -27.92 -3.26 18.22
C VAL A 521 -28.48 -1.93 17.75
N ILE A 522 -27.73 -0.84 18.00
CA ILE A 522 -27.99 0.48 17.42
C ILE A 522 -26.87 0.73 16.42
N TYR A 523 -27.16 0.85 15.13
CA TYR A 523 -26.16 0.91 14.06
C TYR A 523 -26.32 2.16 13.18
N PRO A 524 -25.33 3.08 13.14
CA PRO A 524 -25.28 4.19 12.21
C PRO A 524 -24.76 3.76 10.84
N LEU A 525 -25.48 4.11 9.78
CA LEU A 525 -25.13 3.82 8.40
C LEU A 525 -24.94 5.10 7.60
N ALA A 526 -23.74 5.36 7.10
CA ALA A 526 -23.48 6.48 6.19
C ALA A 526 -23.99 6.17 4.77
N LEU A 527 -24.77 7.08 4.18
CA LEU A 527 -25.40 6.89 2.87
C LEU A 527 -24.49 7.26 1.68
N HIS A 528 -23.45 8.08 1.88
CA HIS A 528 -22.50 8.48 0.81
C HIS A 528 -21.36 7.47 0.62
N ASP A 529 -20.86 7.34 -0.62
CA ASP A 529 -19.82 6.38 -1.00
C ASP A 529 -18.41 6.72 -0.51
N ASP A 530 -18.15 7.97 -0.11
CA ASP A 530 -16.83 8.41 0.39
C ASP A 530 -16.70 8.38 1.93
N ALA A 531 -17.71 7.88 2.64
CA ALA A 531 -17.66 7.78 4.09
C ALA A 531 -17.34 6.35 4.53
N ALA A 532 -16.09 6.14 4.97
CA ALA A 532 -15.76 5.03 5.86
C ALA A 532 -16.74 5.04 7.04
N SER A 533 -17.32 3.87 7.36
CA SER A 533 -18.21 3.70 8.51
C SER A 533 -17.52 4.23 9.78
N PRO A 534 -18.20 4.98 10.66
CA PRO A 534 -17.61 5.39 11.93
C PRO A 534 -17.30 4.13 12.75
N SER A 535 -16.01 3.80 12.87
CA SER A 535 -15.50 2.60 13.55
C SER A 535 -15.32 2.78 15.06
N SER A 536 -15.75 3.90 15.63
CA SER A 536 -15.87 4.02 17.09
C SER A 536 -17.21 3.40 17.50
N PHE A 537 -17.20 2.43 18.43
CA PHE A 537 -18.36 1.81 19.08
C PHE A 537 -18.14 1.82 20.59
N THR A 538 -19.18 2.12 21.37
CA THR A 538 -19.12 2.14 22.85
C THR A 538 -19.89 0.94 23.37
N LYS A 539 -19.27 0.10 24.20
CA LYS A 539 -19.98 -1.01 24.86
C LYS A 539 -20.83 -0.42 25.99
N GLY A 540 -22.16 -0.49 25.86
CA GLY A 540 -23.06 -0.19 26.97
C GLY A 540 -22.84 -1.22 28.07
N GLN A 541 -22.56 -0.75 29.29
CA GLN A 541 -22.49 -1.60 30.48
C GLN A 541 -23.89 -1.99 30.96
#